data_AF-A0A2N0NIG6-F1
#
_entry.id   AF-A0A2N0NIG6-F1
#
_cell.length_a   1.000
_cell.length_b   1.000
_cell.length_c   1.000
_cell.angle_alpha   90.00
_cell.angle_beta   90.00
_cell.angle_gamma   90.00
#
_symmetry.space_group_name_H-M   'P 1'
#
loop_
_entity.id
_entity.type
_entity.pdbx_description
1 polymer ?
#
loop_
_entity_poly.entity_id
_entity_poly.type
_entity_poly.pdbx_seq_one_letter_code
_entity_poly.pdbx_strand_id
1 'polypeptide(L)'
;MFAFMKRYNLSQRRQTNVLQKLPSQTNEALKNFQEFIIRLKTEKLFELSNILNIDETPIWFDMAGNFTIDRIPDISKTEPPQKLTSSSML
;
A
#
# COMPACT_ATOMS: atom_id res chain seq x y z
N MET A 1 -18.41 9.08 17.15
CA MET A 1 -17.16 9.31 16.39
C MET A 1 -17.41 9.74 14.94
N PHE A 2 -18.18 8.99 14.14
CA PHE A 2 -18.46 9.29 12.72
C PHE A 2 -19.02 10.70 12.44
N ALA A 3 -20.00 11.16 13.21
CA ALA A 3 -20.58 12.50 13.03
C ALA A 3 -19.58 13.64 13.31
N PHE A 4 -18.66 13.45 14.26
CA PHE A 4 -17.60 14.41 14.54
C PHE A 4 -16.61 14.47 13.38
N MET A 5 -16.12 13.33 12.91
CA MET A 5 -15.21 13.25 11.76
C MET A 5 -15.82 13.88 10.50
N LYS A 6 -17.12 13.63 10.23
CA LYS A 6 -17.85 14.23 9.11
C LYS A 6 -17.98 15.75 9.21
N ARG A 7 -18.26 16.30 10.40
CA ARG A 7 -18.39 17.75 10.61
C ARG A 7 -17.08 18.50 10.37
N TYR A 8 -15.96 17.88 10.71
CA TYR A 8 -14.63 18.50 10.62
C TYR A 8 -13.81 18.03 9.41
N ASN A 9 -14.42 17.31 8.46
CA ASN A 9 -13.76 16.74 7.28
C ASN A 9 -12.51 15.90 7.63
N LEU A 10 -12.56 15.14 8.73
CA LEU A 10 -11.46 14.30 9.19
C LEU A 10 -11.60 12.89 8.61
N SER A 11 -10.49 12.31 8.17
CA SER A 11 -10.40 10.92 7.72
C SER A 11 -9.51 10.10 8.66
N GLN A 12 -9.89 8.86 8.94
CA GLN A 12 -9.03 7.93 9.67
C GLN A 12 -7.97 7.37 8.72
N ARG A 13 -6.70 7.72 8.94
CA ARG A 13 -5.56 7.17 8.19
C ARG A 13 -4.81 6.18 9.07
N ARG A 14 -4.58 4.97 8.58
CA ARG A 14 -3.66 4.02 9.23
C ARG A 14 -2.24 4.55 9.06
N GLN A 15 -1.50 4.68 10.17
CA GLN A 15 -0.08 4.96 10.10
C GLN A 15 0.60 3.78 9.39
N THR A 16 1.29 4.04 8.29
CA THR A 16 2.17 3.05 7.67
C THR A 16 3.36 2.85 8.60
N ASN A 17 3.74 1.60 8.86
CA ASN A 17 4.86 1.29 9.74
C ASN A 17 6.08 2.12 9.33
N VAL A 18 6.56 2.92 10.28
CA VAL A 18 7.84 3.63 10.17
C VAL A 18 8.92 2.57 10.02
N LEU A 19 9.87 2.80 9.10
CA LEU A 19 11.00 1.90 8.83
C LEU A 19 11.60 1.40 10.15
N GLN A 20 11.93 0.10 10.18
CA GLN A 20 12.62 -0.49 11.33
C GLN A 20 13.89 0.32 11.64
N LYS A 21 14.12 0.63 12.92
CA LYS A 21 15.32 1.36 13.34
C LYS A 21 16.55 0.57 12.89
N LEU A 22 17.42 1.22 12.11
CA LEU A 22 18.67 0.63 11.67
C LEU A 22 19.60 0.41 12.87
N PRO A 23 20.26 -0.76 12.97
CA PRO A 23 21.34 -0.97 13.93
C PRO A 23 22.46 0.08 13.79
N SER A 24 23.15 0.38 14.88
CA SER A 24 24.24 1.38 14.88
C SER A 24 25.40 1.01 13.96
N GLN A 25 25.62 -0.29 13.72
CA GLN A 25 26.69 -0.84 12.91
C GLN A 25 26.38 -0.87 11.40
N THR A 26 25.15 -0.51 10.98
CA THR A 26 24.73 -0.70 9.59
C THR A 26 25.61 0.04 8.59
N ASN A 27 26.04 1.26 8.92
CA ASN A 27 26.88 2.05 8.01
C ASN A 27 28.25 1.41 7.77
N GLU A 28 28.85 0.83 8.81
CA GLU A 28 30.14 0.14 8.72
C GLU A 28 30.02 -1.14 7.89
N ALA A 29 29.02 -1.97 8.18
CA ALA A 29 28.76 -3.18 7.41
C ALA A 29 28.49 -2.89 5.93
N LEU A 30 27.73 -1.83 5.64
CA LEU A 30 27.41 -1.41 4.27
C LEU A 30 28.66 -0.94 3.53
N LYS A 31 29.52 -0.14 4.17
CA LYS A 31 30.80 0.29 3.60
C LYS A 31 31.70 -0.91 3.29
N ASN A 32 31.88 -1.81 4.26
CA ASN A 32 32.72 -2.99 4.11
C ASN A 32 32.22 -3.90 2.97
N PHE A 33 30.90 -4.07 2.86
CA PHE A 33 30.29 -4.83 1.77
C PHE A 33 30.53 -4.17 0.40
N GLN A 34 30.38 -2.85 0.29
CA GLN A 34 30.66 -2.14 -0.97
C GLN A 34 32.11 -2.29 -1.41
N GLU A 35 33.06 -2.08 -0.50
CA GLU A 35 34.50 -2.26 -0.79
C GLU A 35 34.82 -3.70 -1.23
N PHE A 36 34.21 -4.69 -0.57
CA PHE A 36 34.34 -6.09 -0.95
C PHE A 36 33.83 -6.37 -2.37
N ILE A 37 32.64 -5.88 -2.73
CA ILE A 37 32.06 -6.07 -4.07
C ILE A 37 32.90 -5.38 -5.14
N ILE A 38 33.41 -4.17 -4.88
CA ILE A 38 34.30 -3.46 -5.83
C ILE A 38 35.55 -4.30 -6.11
N ARG A 39 36.23 -4.77 -5.06
CA ARG A 39 37.42 -5.63 -5.20
C ARG A 39 37.10 -6.90 -5.98
N LEU A 40 36.01 -7.57 -5.63
CA LEU A 40 35.57 -8.79 -6.30
C LEU A 40 35.32 -8.56 -7.80
N LYS A 41 34.69 -7.43 -8.18
CA LYS A 41 34.43 -7.07 -9.58
C LYS A 41 35.73 -6.80 -10.34
N THR A 42 36.71 -6.14 -9.72
CA THR A 42 38.02 -5.91 -10.36
C THR A 42 38.82 -7.19 -10.56
N GLU A 43 38.73 -8.15 -9.64
CA GLU A 43 39.47 -9.42 -9.71
C GLU A 43 38.85 -10.44 -10.68
N LYS A 44 37.51 -10.47 -10.77
CA LYS A 44 36.78 -11.52 -11.49
C LYS A 44 36.15 -11.05 -12.79
N LEU A 45 36.08 -9.73 -13.04
CA LEU A 45 35.58 -9.12 -14.27
C LEU A 45 34.18 -9.63 -14.66
N PHE A 46 33.28 -9.76 -13.68
CA PHE A 46 31.90 -10.16 -13.96
C PHE A 46 31.21 -9.13 -14.84
N GLU A 47 30.59 -9.59 -15.92
CA GLU A 47 29.63 -8.78 -16.64
C GLU A 47 28.39 -8.53 -15.78
N LEU A 48 27.85 -7.30 -15.86
CA LEU A 48 26.63 -6.93 -15.12
C LEU A 48 25.42 -7.79 -15.52
N SER A 49 25.41 -8.31 -16.74
CA SER A 49 24.42 -9.25 -17.27
C SER A 49 24.30 -10.54 -16.45
N ASN A 50 25.36 -10.92 -15.72
CA ASN A 50 25.41 -12.13 -14.92
C ASN A 50 24.92 -11.93 -13.47
N ILE A 51 24.57 -10.70 -13.09
CA ILE A 51 24.09 -10.37 -11.74
C ILE A 51 22.56 -10.38 -11.74
N LEU A 52 21.98 -11.33 -11.04
CA LEU A 52 20.53 -11.48 -10.90
C LEU A 52 20.11 -11.06 -9.49
N ASN A 53 19.05 -10.26 -9.39
CA ASN A 53 18.41 -9.93 -8.12
C ASN A 53 17.15 -10.80 -7.95
N ILE A 54 17.02 -11.43 -6.79
CA ILE A 54 15.85 -12.24 -6.42
C ILE A 54 15.44 -11.76 -5.03
N ASP A 55 14.19 -11.35 -4.90
CA ASP A 55 13.63 -10.92 -3.63
C ASP A 55 12.20 -11.44 -3.50
N GLU A 56 11.75 -11.67 -2.27
CA GLU A 56 10.40 -12.14 -1.99
C GLU A 56 9.47 -10.95 -1.78
N THR A 57 8.39 -10.88 -2.57
CA THR A 57 7.32 -9.90 -2.35
C THR A 57 6.11 -10.63 -1.77
N PRO A 58 5.65 -10.29 -0.56
CA PRO A 58 4.45 -10.92 0.00
C PRO A 58 3.23 -10.56 -0.84
N ILE A 59 2.47 -11.57 -1.26
CA ILE A 59 1.18 -11.40 -1.90
C ILE A 59 0.11 -11.44 -0.82
N TRP A 60 -0.64 -10.35 -0.70
CA TRP A 60 -1.77 -10.27 0.22
C TRP A 60 -3.05 -10.60 -0.56
N PHE A 61 -3.84 -11.54 -0.06
CA PHE A 61 -5.22 -11.70 -0.51
C PHE A 61 -6.01 -10.49 0.00
N ASP A 62 -6.60 -9.72 -0.92
CA ASP A 62 -7.34 -8.51 -0.59
C ASP A 62 -8.46 -8.80 0.43
N MET A 63 -8.22 -8.39 1.67
CA MET A 63 -9.28 -8.02 2.58
C MET A 63 -9.19 -6.50 2.71
N ALA A 64 -9.57 -5.82 1.63
CA ALA A 64 -9.82 -4.39 1.65
C ALA A 64 -10.96 -4.15 2.66
N GLY A 65 -10.60 -3.88 3.92
CA GLY A 65 -11.55 -3.39 4.89
C GLY A 65 -12.07 -2.04 4.40
N ASN A 66 -13.39 -1.85 4.40
CA ASN A 66 -14.00 -0.56 4.13
C ASN A 66 -13.63 0.41 5.27
N PHE A 67 -12.48 1.08 5.17
CA PHE A 67 -12.03 2.08 6.15
C PHE A 67 -12.36 3.51 5.72
N THR A 68 -12.81 3.69 4.48
CA THR A 68 -13.39 4.95 4.03
C THR A 68 -14.75 5.10 4.70
N ILE A 69 -14.92 6.16 5.49
CA ILE A 69 -16.26 6.56 5.95
C ILE A 69 -16.99 7.05 4.71
N ASP A 70 -17.77 6.18 4.08
CA ASP A 70 -18.60 6.57 2.95
C ASP A 70 -19.52 7.71 3.40
N ARG A 71 -19.53 8.78 2.62
CA ARG A 71 -20.64 9.73 2.71
C ARG A 71 -21.85 8.94 2.24
N ILE A 72 -22.67 8.45 3.18
CA ILE A 72 -24.01 7.96 2.83
C ILE A 72 -24.61 9.08 1.97
N PRO A 73 -24.85 8.84 0.66
CA PRO A 73 -25.45 9.86 -0.19
C PRO A 73 -26.78 10.20 0.44
N ASP A 74 -27.05 11.50 0.53
CA ASP A 74 -28.28 11.99 1.12
C ASP A 74 -29.45 11.48 0.27
N ILE A 75 -30.07 10.39 0.72
CA ILE A 75 -31.17 9.71 0.03
C ILE A 75 -32.41 10.61 -0.08
N SER A 76 -32.42 11.74 0.64
CA SER A 76 -33.43 12.79 0.48
C SER A 76 -33.28 13.58 -0.83
N LYS A 77 -32.16 13.43 -1.57
CA LYS A 77 -31.88 14.11 -2.83
C LYS A 77 -31.84 13.19 -4.06
N THR A 78 -32.12 11.89 -3.88
CA THR A 78 -32.25 10.97 -5.02
C THR A 78 -33.71 10.90 -5.43
N GLU A 79 -33.99 11.10 -6.73
CA GLU A 79 -35.33 10.86 -7.26
C GLU A 79 -35.75 9.42 -6.94
N PRO A 80 -37.00 9.20 -6.52
CA PRO A 80 -37.46 7.86 -6.18
C PRO A 80 -37.36 6.95 -7.41
N PRO A 81 -36.90 5.69 -7.24
CA PRO A 81 -36.88 4.74 -8.34
C PRO A 81 -38.30 4.61 -8.90
N GLN A 82 -38.43 4.78 -10.23
CA GLN A 82 -39.71 4.58 -10.90
C GLN A 82 -40.19 3.15 -10.60
N LYS A 83 -41.37 3.03 -9.98
CA LYS A 83 -41.98 1.73 -9.71
C LYS A 83 -42.26 1.04 -11.04
N LEU A 84 -41.53 -0.05 -11.33
CA LEU A 84 -41.98 -1.02 -12.33
C LEU A 84 -43.28 -1.61 -11.83
N THR A 85 -44.39 -1.23 -12.46
CA THR A 85 -45.70 -1.84 -12.18
C THR A 85 -45.70 -3.26 -12.74
N SER A 86 -46.24 -4.20 -11.97
CA SER A 86 -46.28 -5.64 -12.29
C SER A 86 -47.18 -6.02 -13.48
N SER A 87 -47.47 -5.08 -14.39
CA SER A 87 -48.37 -5.31 -15.54
C SER A 87 -47.64 -5.73 -16.82
N SER A 88 -46.31 -5.95 -16.80
CA SER A 88 -45.56 -6.41 -17.99
C SER A 88 -45.10 -7.88 -17.92
N MET A 89 -45.69 -8.68 -17.02
CA MET A 89 -45.42 -10.12 -16.90
C MET A 89 -46.71 -10.95 -17.01
N LEU A 90 -47.61 -10.58 -17.93
CA LEU A 90 -48.57 -11.47 -18.58
C LEU A 90 -48.87 -10.97 -19.99
#